data_AF-A0A6I7YGJ9-F1
#
_entry.id   AF-A0A6I7YGJ9-F1
#
_cell.length_a   1.000
_cell.length_b   1.000
_cell.length_c   1.000
_cell.angle_alpha   90.00
_cell.angle_beta   90.00
_cell.angle_gamma   90.00
#
_symmetry.space_group_name_H-M   'P 1'
#
loop_
_entity.id
_entity.type
_entity.pdbx_description
1 polymer ?
#
loop_
_entity_poly.entity_id
_entity_poly.type
_entity_poly.pdbx_seq_one_letter_code
_entity_poly.pdbx_strand_id
1 'polypeptide(L)'
;MEDQTTALHFESRTTGAGWIDVVVPDAKTFLEQKASLQAGELIGKLYKLLHEQNVDPDSAASQHALNVLCVRLMFCLFAEDTGIFPKNAVLNYLAPVNAPAMRLALKRLFKQLDTPMDLRDPYDEQALAVIPYVNGGLFTDADVEIPNFADEIRELLITELSADTDWSQISPTIFGGVFEPTLNPETRHAGGMHYTSPENIHKVIDPLFLNALTDELTSIINKPGVGAVKRRNNLKRYHDKLAGLTFFEAFNPTWVQNGGALALAT
;
A
#
# COMPACT_ATOMS: atom_id res chain seq x y z
N MET A 1 -6.14 -21.36 33.65
CA MET A 1 -6.46 -20.17 32.84
C MET A 1 -5.69 -19.03 33.51
N GLU A 2 -4.42 -18.90 33.14
CA GLU A 2 -3.53 -17.86 33.66
C GLU A 2 -3.33 -16.84 32.55
N ASP A 3 -3.70 -15.60 32.85
CA ASP A 3 -3.55 -14.42 32.01
C ASP A 3 -2.06 -14.01 31.99
N GLN A 4 -1.41 -14.14 30.84
CA GLN A 4 0.00 -13.78 30.63
C GLN A 4 0.19 -12.37 30.03
N THR A 5 -0.76 -11.46 30.22
CA THR A 5 -0.73 -10.14 29.54
C THR A 5 -0.10 -9.00 30.36
N THR A 6 0.73 -9.28 31.37
CA THR A 6 1.37 -8.18 32.12
C THR A 6 2.71 -8.55 32.75
N ALA A 7 3.77 -8.63 31.94
CA ALA A 7 5.15 -8.51 32.42
C ALA A 7 5.66 -7.07 32.18
N LEU A 8 5.01 -6.09 32.80
CA LEU A 8 5.51 -4.70 32.85
C LEU A 8 6.48 -4.56 34.02
N HIS A 9 7.78 -4.60 33.73
CA HIS A 9 8.80 -4.14 34.67
C HIS A 9 8.85 -2.61 34.64
N PHE A 10 8.23 -1.97 35.63
CA PHE A 10 8.41 -0.54 35.89
C PHE A 10 9.73 -0.33 36.64
N GLU A 11 10.68 0.35 36.00
CA GLU A 11 11.86 0.86 36.69
C GLU A 11 11.46 2.02 37.61
N SER A 12 11.90 1.98 38.87
CA SER A 12 11.53 3.00 39.86
C SER A 12 12.46 4.22 39.76
N ARG A 13 11.93 5.27 39.11
CA ARG A 13 12.37 6.68 39.05
C ARG A 13 13.34 7.08 37.92
N THR A 14 12.84 7.91 37.02
CA THR A 14 13.61 8.93 36.30
C THR A 14 13.14 10.32 36.75
N THR A 15 14.01 11.04 37.48
CA THR A 15 13.80 12.43 37.91
C THR A 15 14.20 13.42 36.83
N GLY A 16 13.66 13.28 35.62
CA GLY A 16 13.90 14.21 34.53
C GLY A 16 12.94 13.94 33.39
N ALA A 17 12.21 14.97 32.97
CA ALA A 17 11.22 14.91 31.90
C ALA A 17 11.83 14.32 30.62
N GLY A 18 11.53 13.05 30.37
CA GLY A 18 11.80 12.34 29.12
C GLY A 18 10.65 11.36 28.93
N TRP A 19 9.88 11.54 27.86
CA TRP A 19 8.82 10.61 27.48
C TRP A 19 9.50 9.29 27.06
N ILE A 20 9.10 8.18 27.66
CA ILE A 20 9.45 6.84 27.18
C ILE A 20 8.36 6.45 26.19
N ASP A 21 8.68 6.44 24.90
CA ASP A 21 7.82 5.80 23.90
C ASP A 21 7.88 4.30 24.12
N VAL A 22 6.95 3.77 24.92
CA VAL A 22 6.69 2.34 24.98
C VAL A 22 5.86 1.98 23.75
N VAL A 23 6.52 1.52 22.70
CA VAL A 23 5.83 0.89 21.56
C VAL A 23 5.36 -0.48 22.03
N VAL A 24 4.10 -0.58 22.43
CA VAL A 24 3.44 -1.88 22.63
C VAL A 24 3.11 -2.44 21.24
N PRO A 25 3.73 -3.53 20.80
CA PRO A 25 3.54 -4.07 19.44
C PRO A 25 2.05 -4.33 19.11
N ASP A 26 1.27 -4.76 20.10
CA ASP A 26 -0.16 -5.04 19.94
C ASP A 26 -1.00 -3.77 19.74
N ALA A 27 -0.65 -2.66 20.41
CA ALA A 27 -1.36 -1.39 20.27
C ALA A 27 -1.14 -0.77 18.90
N LYS A 28 0.10 -0.87 18.38
CA LYS A 28 0.42 -0.41 17.01
C LYS A 28 -0.36 -1.23 15.97
N THR A 29 -0.37 -2.55 16.13
CA THR A 29 -1.11 -3.46 15.23
C THR A 29 -2.61 -3.15 15.24
N PHE A 30 -3.19 -2.88 16.40
CA PHE A 30 -4.61 -2.53 16.53
C PHE A 30 -4.95 -1.17 15.87
N LEU A 31 -4.10 -0.16 16.05
CA LEU A 31 -4.27 1.15 15.41
C LEU A 31 -4.16 1.04 13.88
N GLU A 32 -3.14 0.31 13.39
CA GLU A 32 -2.95 0.06 11.96
C GLU A 32 -4.16 -0.69 11.36
N GLN A 33 -4.68 -1.71 12.06
CA GLN A 33 -5.89 -2.43 11.65
C GLN A 33 -7.12 -1.52 11.57
N LYS A 34 -7.35 -0.69 12.60
CA LYS A 34 -8.49 0.23 12.63
C LYS A 34 -8.39 1.26 11.51
N ALA A 35 -7.23 1.88 11.32
CA ALA A 35 -6.98 2.84 10.24
C ALA A 35 -7.22 2.19 8.87
N SER A 36 -6.75 0.95 8.69
CA SER A 36 -6.93 0.20 7.44
C SER A 36 -8.40 -0.12 7.15
N LEU A 37 -9.21 -0.47 8.16
CA LEU A 37 -10.65 -0.68 7.99
C LEU A 37 -11.37 0.61 7.57
N GLN A 38 -11.07 1.73 8.24
CA GLN A 38 -11.66 3.02 7.91
C GLN A 38 -11.30 3.48 6.50
N ALA A 39 -10.03 3.35 6.11
CA ALA A 39 -9.57 3.63 4.76
C ALA A 39 -10.26 2.71 3.73
N GLY A 40 -10.46 1.44 4.07
CA GLY A 40 -11.22 0.49 3.26
C GLY A 40 -12.65 0.92 2.99
N GLU A 41 -13.35 1.39 4.02
CA GLU A 41 -14.72 1.92 3.89
C GLU A 41 -14.76 3.17 3.00
N LEU A 42 -13.81 4.10 3.15
CA LEU A 42 -13.73 5.31 2.33
C LEU A 42 -13.43 5.01 0.85
N ILE A 43 -12.48 4.09 0.58
CA ILE A 43 -12.19 3.65 -0.80
C ILE A 43 -13.39 2.89 -1.38
N GLY A 44 -14.09 2.08 -0.58
CA GLY A 44 -15.33 1.43 -0.98
C GLY A 44 -16.43 2.42 -1.36
N LYS A 45 -16.59 3.49 -0.57
CA LYS A 45 -17.52 4.60 -0.85
C LYS A 45 -17.13 5.31 -2.15
N LEU A 46 -15.86 5.64 -2.33
CA LEU A 46 -15.34 6.26 -3.56
C LEU A 46 -15.61 5.38 -4.79
N TYR A 47 -15.29 4.09 -4.70
CA TYR A 47 -15.52 3.12 -5.77
C TYR A 47 -16.99 3.10 -6.18
N LYS A 48 -17.91 3.01 -5.22
CA LYS A 48 -19.35 2.98 -5.50
C LYS A 48 -19.83 4.25 -6.19
N LEU A 49 -19.42 5.43 -5.71
CA LEU A 49 -19.84 6.69 -6.32
C LEU A 49 -19.28 6.84 -7.73
N LEU A 50 -18.03 6.46 -7.98
CA LEU A 50 -17.43 6.48 -9.33
C LEU A 50 -18.08 5.46 -10.26
N HIS A 51 -18.47 4.29 -9.74
CA HIS A 51 -19.22 3.28 -10.47
C HIS A 51 -20.54 3.84 -11.02
N GLU A 52 -21.27 4.64 -10.24
CA GLU A 52 -22.51 5.29 -10.70
C GLU A 52 -22.28 6.35 -11.79
N GLN A 53 -21.04 6.82 -11.99
CA GLN A 53 -20.67 7.80 -13.03
C GLN A 53 -20.16 7.17 -14.33
N ASN A 54 -19.94 5.85 -14.36
CA ASN A 54 -19.48 5.16 -15.56
C ASN A 54 -20.59 5.02 -16.60
N VAL A 55 -20.21 5.02 -17.88
CA VAL A 55 -21.15 4.84 -18.99
C VAL A 55 -21.64 3.39 -19.07
N ASP A 56 -20.75 2.42 -18.85
CA ASP A 56 -21.07 0.98 -18.81
C ASP A 56 -20.44 0.34 -17.55
N PRO A 57 -21.03 0.58 -16.37
CA PRO A 57 -20.41 0.26 -15.09
C PRO A 57 -20.25 -1.25 -14.82
N ASP A 58 -21.08 -2.08 -15.43
CA ASP A 58 -21.06 -3.53 -15.26
C ASP A 58 -20.09 -4.24 -16.23
N SER A 59 -19.47 -3.50 -17.16
CA SER A 59 -18.46 -4.06 -18.04
C SER A 59 -17.18 -4.44 -17.28
N ALA A 60 -16.58 -5.57 -17.65
CA ALA A 60 -15.33 -6.01 -17.04
C ALA A 60 -14.19 -4.98 -17.20
N ALA A 61 -14.21 -4.23 -18.31
CA ALA A 61 -13.24 -3.17 -18.59
C ALA A 61 -13.40 -1.98 -17.63
N SER A 62 -14.62 -1.48 -17.44
CA SER A 62 -14.87 -0.34 -16.54
C SER A 62 -14.65 -0.72 -15.07
N GLN A 63 -15.02 -1.93 -14.65
CA GLN A 63 -14.70 -2.43 -13.31
C GLN A 63 -13.19 -2.54 -13.08
N HIS A 64 -12.45 -3.06 -14.06
CA HIS A 64 -10.99 -3.12 -13.99
C HIS A 64 -10.39 -1.72 -13.91
N ALA A 65 -10.83 -0.79 -14.76
CA ALA A 65 -10.33 0.58 -14.77
C ALA A 65 -10.60 1.32 -13.45
N LEU A 66 -11.78 1.13 -12.84
CA LEU A 66 -12.10 1.66 -11.51
C LEU A 66 -11.18 1.09 -10.43
N ASN A 67 -10.93 -0.21 -10.44
CA ASN A 67 -10.00 -0.82 -9.49
C ASN A 67 -8.59 -0.23 -9.62
N VAL A 68 -8.10 -0.08 -10.86
CA VAL A 68 -6.80 0.55 -11.12
C VAL A 68 -6.79 2.01 -10.64
N LEU A 69 -7.87 2.77 -10.88
CA LEU A 69 -8.00 4.15 -10.39
C LEU A 69 -7.94 4.23 -8.86
N CYS A 70 -8.67 3.37 -8.15
CA CYS A 70 -8.64 3.30 -6.69
C CYS A 70 -7.23 2.96 -6.16
N VAL A 71 -6.55 1.98 -6.75
CA VAL A 71 -5.16 1.62 -6.39
C VAL A 71 -4.21 2.80 -6.61
N ARG A 72 -4.32 3.50 -7.75
CA ARG A 72 -3.50 4.67 -8.06
C ARG A 72 -3.71 5.81 -7.08
N LEU A 73 -4.96 6.11 -6.74
CA LEU A 73 -5.29 7.15 -5.75
C LEU A 73 -4.75 6.78 -4.36
N MET A 74 -5.00 5.54 -3.93
CA MET A 74 -4.50 5.03 -2.65
C MET A 74 -2.97 5.11 -2.57
N PHE A 75 -2.27 4.73 -3.63
CA PHE A 75 -0.81 4.88 -3.70
C PHE A 75 -0.38 6.34 -3.53
N CYS A 76 -1.05 7.27 -4.23
CA CYS A 76 -0.71 8.69 -4.16
C CYS A 76 -0.90 9.28 -2.76
N LEU A 77 -2.02 8.94 -2.09
CA LEU A 77 -2.33 9.37 -0.73
C LEU A 77 -1.34 8.78 0.29
N PHE A 78 -1.04 7.48 0.16
CA PHE A 78 0.00 6.84 0.97
C PHE A 78 1.38 7.46 0.76
N ALA A 79 1.72 7.81 -0.48
CA ALA A 79 3.02 8.38 -0.82
C ALA A 79 3.23 9.79 -0.23
N GLU A 80 2.21 10.65 -0.18
CA GLU A 80 2.34 11.97 0.44
C GLU A 80 2.40 11.92 1.97
N ASP A 81 1.79 10.90 2.59
CA ASP A 81 1.80 10.76 4.05
C ASP A 81 3.03 10.06 4.59
N THR A 82 3.65 9.18 3.80
CA THR A 82 4.90 8.49 4.16
C THR A 82 6.16 9.25 3.76
N GLY A 83 6.00 10.40 3.09
CA GLY A 83 7.12 11.26 2.67
C GLY A 83 7.83 10.81 1.39
N ILE A 84 7.22 9.92 0.61
CA ILE A 84 7.66 9.62 -0.76
C ILE A 84 7.39 10.84 -1.65
N PHE A 85 6.22 11.46 -1.49
CA PHE A 85 5.91 12.76 -2.07
C PHE A 85 6.06 13.85 -1.00
N PRO A 86 6.23 15.13 -1.38
CA PRO A 86 6.05 16.22 -0.43
C PRO A 86 4.68 16.11 0.26
N LYS A 87 4.62 16.40 1.55
CA LYS A 87 3.37 16.32 2.33
C LYS A 87 2.28 17.15 1.66
N ASN A 88 1.10 16.55 1.50
CA ASN A 88 -0.08 17.14 0.86
C ASN A 88 0.13 17.55 -0.61
N ALA A 89 1.11 16.99 -1.33
CA ALA A 89 1.33 17.35 -2.74
C ALA A 89 0.12 17.05 -3.63
N VAL A 90 -0.53 15.89 -3.42
CA VAL A 90 -1.72 15.47 -4.16
C VAL A 90 -2.90 16.34 -3.79
N LEU A 91 -3.09 16.58 -2.49
CA LEU A 91 -4.12 17.49 -1.98
C LEU A 91 -3.98 18.89 -2.58
N ASN A 92 -2.79 19.47 -2.52
CA ASN A 92 -2.52 20.82 -3.02
C ASN A 92 -2.76 20.95 -4.53
N TYR A 93 -2.51 19.88 -5.29
CA TYR A 93 -2.78 19.84 -6.72
C TYR A 93 -4.27 19.72 -7.05
N LEU A 94 -5.02 18.86 -6.33
CA LEU A 94 -6.41 18.56 -6.66
C LEU A 94 -7.43 19.47 -5.96
N ALA A 95 -7.13 20.00 -4.77
CA ALA A 95 -8.02 20.89 -4.03
C ALA A 95 -8.50 22.14 -4.80
N PRO A 96 -7.73 22.81 -5.68
CA PRO A 96 -8.23 23.94 -6.46
C PRO A 96 -9.07 23.53 -7.69
N VAL A 97 -9.06 22.26 -8.08
CA VAL A 97 -9.74 21.74 -9.26
C VAL A 97 -11.23 21.57 -8.96
N ASN A 98 -12.14 21.98 -9.85
CA ASN A 98 -13.58 21.75 -9.69
C ASN A 98 -14.01 20.37 -10.22
N ALA A 99 -15.20 19.89 -9.85
CA ALA A 99 -15.63 18.53 -10.18
C ALA A 99 -15.59 18.21 -11.69
N PRO A 100 -16.04 19.10 -12.61
CA PRO A 100 -15.96 18.83 -14.05
C PRO A 100 -14.52 18.66 -14.59
N ALA A 101 -13.52 19.27 -13.94
CA ALA A 101 -12.12 19.18 -14.36
C ALA A 101 -11.32 18.09 -13.63
N MET A 102 -11.86 17.45 -12.58
CA MET A 102 -11.17 16.43 -11.79
C MET A 102 -10.63 15.28 -12.64
N ARG A 103 -11.45 14.78 -13.58
CA ARG A 103 -11.04 13.71 -14.49
C ARG A 103 -9.78 14.08 -15.27
N LEU A 104 -9.70 15.30 -15.79
CA LEU A 104 -8.55 15.76 -16.57
C LEU A 104 -7.32 15.97 -15.69
N ALA A 105 -7.51 16.54 -14.49
CA ALA A 105 -6.44 16.71 -13.52
C ALA A 105 -5.82 15.37 -13.09
N LEU A 106 -6.64 14.35 -12.82
CA LEU A 106 -6.15 13.01 -12.48
C LEU A 106 -5.38 12.35 -13.63
N LYS A 107 -5.86 12.47 -14.88
CA LYS A 107 -5.10 11.98 -16.05
C LYS A 107 -3.74 12.65 -16.16
N ARG A 108 -3.68 13.97 -15.92
CA ARG A 108 -2.42 14.74 -15.95
C ARG A 108 -1.49 14.34 -14.81
N LEU A 109 -2.01 14.14 -13.60
CA LEU A 109 -1.26 13.63 -12.45
C LEU A 109 -0.62 12.27 -12.74
N PHE A 110 -1.39 11.31 -13.25
CA PHE A 110 -0.87 9.97 -13.54
C PHE A 110 0.16 9.99 -14.66
N LYS A 111 -0.05 10.82 -15.69
CA LYS A 111 0.98 11.03 -16.73
C LYS A 111 2.26 11.63 -16.14
N GLN A 112 2.15 12.59 -15.22
CA GLN A 112 3.31 13.19 -14.56
C GLN A 112 4.09 12.15 -13.75
N LEU A 113 3.39 11.28 -13.01
CA LEU A 113 3.99 10.19 -12.24
C LEU A 113 4.76 9.20 -13.13
N ASP A 114 4.35 9.02 -14.39
CA ASP A 114 5.01 8.18 -15.39
C ASP A 114 6.02 8.93 -16.27
N THR A 115 6.20 10.24 -16.08
CA THR A 115 7.13 11.05 -16.88
C THR A 115 8.43 11.31 -16.10
N PRO A 116 9.61 10.89 -16.60
CA PRO A 116 10.91 11.22 -16.03
C PRO A 116 11.10 12.72 -15.83
N MET A 117 11.76 13.12 -14.75
CA MET A 117 11.85 14.54 -14.33
C MET A 117 12.44 15.47 -15.40
N ASP A 118 13.38 14.97 -16.21
CA ASP A 118 14.08 15.69 -17.28
C ASP A 118 13.26 15.83 -18.58
N LEU A 119 12.17 15.06 -18.72
CA LEU A 119 11.27 15.08 -19.88
C LEU A 119 9.99 15.89 -19.63
N ARG A 120 9.85 16.48 -18.44
CA ARG A 120 8.66 17.25 -18.04
C ARG A 120 8.69 18.67 -18.61
N ASP A 121 7.50 19.23 -18.79
CA ASP A 121 7.35 20.62 -19.24
C ASP A 121 7.92 21.58 -18.17
N PRO A 122 8.93 22.41 -18.48
CA PRO A 122 9.51 23.35 -17.53
C PRO A 122 8.55 24.49 -17.14
N TYR A 123 7.44 24.67 -17.87
CA TYR A 123 6.41 25.67 -17.59
C TYR A 123 5.17 25.09 -16.93
N ASP A 124 5.21 23.82 -16.50
CA ASP A 124 4.11 23.16 -15.81
C ASP A 124 3.80 23.84 -14.46
N GLU A 125 2.61 23.57 -13.91
CA GLU A 125 2.17 24.08 -12.63
C GLU A 125 3.08 23.59 -11.50
N GLN A 126 3.52 24.50 -10.64
CA GLN A 126 4.45 24.19 -9.55
C GLN A 126 3.93 23.07 -8.62
N ALA A 127 2.62 23.01 -8.39
CA ALA A 127 1.99 21.98 -7.55
C ALA A 127 2.16 20.56 -8.13
N LEU A 128 2.23 20.44 -9.45
CA LEU A 128 2.44 19.18 -10.15
C LEU A 128 3.94 18.89 -10.39
N ALA A 129 4.76 19.92 -10.54
CA ALA A 129 6.20 19.81 -10.76
C ALA A 129 6.96 19.17 -9.58
N VAL A 130 6.44 19.32 -8.35
CA VAL A 130 7.07 18.78 -7.13
C VAL A 130 6.81 17.28 -6.91
N ILE A 131 5.86 16.68 -7.65
CA ILE A 131 5.52 15.27 -7.51
C ILE A 131 6.59 14.43 -8.21
N PRO A 132 7.24 13.46 -7.55
CA PRO A 132 8.37 12.75 -8.14
C PRO A 132 7.95 11.83 -9.29
N TYR A 133 8.93 11.35 -10.06
CA TYR A 133 8.73 10.27 -11.02
C TYR A 133 8.64 8.94 -10.27
N VAL A 134 7.59 8.16 -10.55
CA VAL A 134 7.35 6.84 -9.97
C VAL A 134 7.40 5.84 -11.11
N ASN A 135 8.62 5.37 -11.41
CA ASN A 135 8.84 4.30 -12.38
C ASN A 135 8.06 3.05 -11.95
N GLY A 136 7.13 2.56 -12.78
CA GLY A 136 6.47 1.29 -12.49
C GLY A 136 5.21 1.04 -13.29
N GLY A 137 4.93 -0.26 -13.48
CA GLY A 137 3.77 -0.80 -14.20
C GLY A 137 2.44 -0.14 -13.83
N LEU A 138 2.31 0.37 -12.60
CA LEU A 138 1.09 0.97 -12.06
C LEU A 138 0.63 2.22 -12.84
N PHE A 139 1.54 3.06 -13.36
CA PHE A 139 1.18 4.33 -14.03
C PHE A 139 1.41 4.35 -15.55
N THR A 140 2.11 3.35 -16.10
CA THR A 140 2.44 3.25 -17.54
C THR A 140 1.23 3.22 -18.48
N ASP A 141 0.08 2.75 -18.01
CA ASP A 141 -1.15 2.73 -18.83
C ASP A 141 -1.94 4.03 -18.65
N ALA A 142 -1.71 4.98 -19.55
CA ALA A 142 -2.38 6.28 -19.57
C ALA A 142 -3.85 6.19 -20.05
N ASP A 143 -4.28 5.06 -20.61
CA ASP A 143 -5.59 4.89 -21.24
C ASP A 143 -6.65 4.30 -20.30
N VAL A 144 -6.32 4.11 -19.02
CA VAL A 144 -7.28 3.73 -17.98
C VAL A 144 -8.48 4.68 -18.01
N GLU A 145 -9.67 4.09 -18.11
CA GLU A 145 -10.93 4.81 -18.05
C GLU A 145 -11.06 5.47 -16.67
N ILE A 146 -11.38 6.77 -16.67
CA ILE A 146 -11.68 7.52 -15.46
C ILE A 146 -13.06 8.15 -15.71
N PRO A 147 -14.10 7.80 -14.94
CA PRO A 147 -15.40 8.45 -15.05
C PRO A 147 -15.34 9.94 -14.67
N ASN A 148 -16.43 10.64 -14.95
CA ASN A 148 -16.58 12.03 -14.51
C ASN A 148 -16.82 12.09 -13.00
N PHE A 149 -16.50 13.24 -12.40
CA PHE A 149 -16.68 13.46 -10.97
C PHE A 149 -17.88 14.38 -10.75
N ALA A 150 -18.76 13.98 -9.84
CA ALA A 150 -19.72 14.88 -9.22
C ALA A 150 -19.07 15.63 -8.04
N ASP A 151 -19.69 16.72 -7.58
CA ASP A 151 -19.19 17.52 -6.47
C ASP A 151 -19.01 16.68 -5.19
N GLU A 152 -19.92 15.75 -4.93
CA GLU A 152 -19.83 14.82 -3.80
C GLU A 152 -18.57 13.93 -3.86
N ILE A 153 -18.23 13.42 -5.04
CA ILE A 153 -17.07 12.54 -5.24
C ILE A 153 -15.77 13.31 -5.04
N ARG A 154 -15.74 14.54 -5.58
CA ARG A 154 -14.64 15.45 -5.38
C ARG A 154 -14.46 15.76 -3.90
N GLU A 155 -15.54 16.11 -3.21
CA GLU A 155 -15.50 16.44 -1.79
C GLU A 155 -14.96 15.25 -0.98
N LEU A 156 -15.50 14.04 -1.20
CA LEU A 156 -15.01 12.81 -0.59
C LEU A 156 -13.50 12.61 -0.78
N LEU A 157 -12.99 12.83 -1.99
CA LEU A 157 -11.57 12.68 -2.29
C LEU A 157 -10.70 13.72 -1.57
N ILE A 158 -11.13 14.97 -1.54
CA ILE A 158 -10.33 16.08 -1.01
C ILE A 158 -10.39 16.14 0.52
N THR A 159 -11.55 15.93 1.13
CA THR A 159 -11.73 16.04 2.57
C THR A 159 -11.50 14.71 3.26
N GLU A 160 -12.42 13.77 3.12
CA GLU A 160 -12.39 12.52 3.90
C GLU A 160 -11.14 11.68 3.56
N LEU A 161 -10.82 11.50 2.28
CA LEU A 161 -9.70 10.66 1.84
C LEU A 161 -8.35 11.34 1.97
N SER A 162 -8.22 12.64 1.65
CA SER A 162 -6.90 13.29 1.60
C SER A 162 -6.59 14.17 2.81
N ALA A 163 -7.51 15.02 3.25
CA ALA A 163 -7.25 15.92 4.38
C ALA A 163 -7.41 15.25 5.76
N ASP A 164 -8.43 14.40 5.92
CA ASP A 164 -8.85 13.87 7.23
C ASP A 164 -8.27 12.47 7.56
N THR A 165 -7.65 11.81 6.59
CA THR A 165 -7.08 10.46 6.75
C THR A 165 -5.55 10.52 6.71
N ASP A 166 -4.89 9.94 7.72
CA ASP A 166 -3.44 9.73 7.73
C ASP A 166 -3.10 8.32 7.23
N TRP A 167 -2.70 8.24 5.95
CA TRP A 167 -2.37 6.99 5.27
C TRP A 167 -1.06 6.37 5.75
N SER A 168 -0.22 7.10 6.48
CA SER A 168 1.00 6.53 7.08
C SER A 168 0.71 5.47 8.15
N GLN A 169 -0.51 5.48 8.71
CA GLN A 169 -0.97 4.50 9.70
C GLN A 169 -1.56 3.24 9.07
N ILE A 170 -1.71 3.19 7.74
CA ILE A 170 -2.30 2.05 7.05
C ILE A 170 -1.21 1.03 6.75
N SER A 171 -1.44 -0.22 7.14
CA SER A 171 -0.48 -1.29 6.90
C SER A 171 -0.59 -1.78 5.46
N PRO A 172 0.52 -1.85 4.69
CA PRO A 172 0.49 -2.36 3.32
C PRO A 172 -0.03 -3.79 3.21
N THR A 173 0.09 -4.56 4.29
CA THR A 173 -0.43 -5.91 4.40
C THR A 173 -1.96 -5.95 4.26
N ILE A 174 -2.68 -4.90 4.69
CA ILE A 174 -4.16 -4.85 4.70
C ILE A 174 -4.74 -4.30 3.39
N PHE A 175 -3.90 -3.79 2.46
CA PHE A 175 -4.38 -3.27 1.19
C PHE A 175 -5.23 -4.28 0.39
N GLY A 176 -4.93 -5.58 0.49
CA GLY A 176 -5.76 -6.61 -0.15
C GLY A 176 -7.19 -6.67 0.39
N GLY A 177 -7.39 -6.41 1.69
CA GLY A 177 -8.71 -6.36 2.33
C GLY A 177 -9.52 -5.10 2.00
N VAL A 178 -8.85 -4.01 1.60
CA VAL A 178 -9.49 -2.75 1.17
C VAL A 178 -10.22 -2.91 -0.17
N PHE A 179 -9.73 -3.79 -1.05
CA PHE A 179 -10.36 -4.04 -2.35
C PHE A 179 -11.39 -5.17 -2.34
N GLU A 180 -11.44 -6.01 -1.30
CA GLU A 180 -12.45 -7.06 -1.23
C GLU A 180 -13.90 -6.52 -1.22
N PRO A 181 -14.22 -5.42 -0.51
CA PRO A 181 -15.53 -4.78 -0.58
C PRO A 181 -15.86 -4.14 -1.94
N THR A 182 -14.87 -3.76 -2.75
CA THR A 182 -15.09 -3.10 -4.05
C THR A 182 -15.46 -4.10 -5.16
N LEU A 183 -15.19 -5.39 -4.95
CA LEU A 183 -15.63 -6.45 -5.87
C LEU A 183 -17.13 -6.70 -5.74
N ASN A 184 -17.83 -6.88 -6.87
CA ASN A 184 -19.24 -7.29 -6.85
C ASN A 184 -19.36 -8.69 -6.16
N PRO A 185 -20.37 -8.92 -5.29
CA PRO A 185 -20.59 -10.20 -4.61
C PRO A 185 -20.56 -11.44 -5.51
N GLU A 186 -21.08 -11.35 -6.73
CA GLU A 186 -21.10 -12.48 -7.67
C GLU A 186 -19.71 -12.80 -8.21
N THR A 187 -18.92 -11.78 -8.57
CA THR A 187 -17.51 -11.95 -8.99
C THR A 187 -16.63 -12.40 -7.84
N ARG A 188 -16.90 -11.95 -6.60
CA ARG A 188 -16.20 -12.40 -5.39
C ARG A 188 -16.41 -13.90 -5.15
N HIS A 189 -17.65 -14.38 -5.23
CA HIS A 189 -18.00 -15.78 -5.04
C HIS A 189 -17.49 -16.68 -6.18
N ALA A 190 -17.63 -16.26 -7.43
CA ALA A 190 -17.19 -17.05 -8.58
C ALA A 190 -15.66 -17.15 -8.69
N GLY A 191 -14.92 -16.13 -8.24
CA GLY A 191 -13.46 -16.07 -8.30
C GLY A 191 -12.73 -16.55 -7.05
N GLY A 192 -13.43 -16.82 -5.94
CA GLY A 192 -12.79 -17.17 -4.66
C GLY A 192 -11.92 -16.03 -4.10
N MET A 193 -12.25 -14.79 -4.43
CA MET A 193 -11.42 -13.59 -4.21
C MET A 193 -11.56 -13.07 -2.78
N HIS A 194 -11.27 -13.93 -1.80
CA HIS A 194 -11.23 -13.56 -0.40
C HIS A 194 -9.82 -13.15 -0.02
N TYR A 195 -9.70 -11.98 0.60
CA TYR A 195 -8.44 -11.57 1.17
C TYR A 195 -8.02 -12.58 2.24
N THR A 196 -6.78 -13.07 2.15
CA THR A 196 -6.22 -13.96 3.18
C THR A 196 -5.63 -13.09 4.27
N SER A 197 -6.16 -13.22 5.49
CA SER A 197 -5.71 -12.39 6.62
C SER A 197 -4.23 -12.61 6.94
N PRO A 198 -3.52 -11.60 7.51
CA PRO A 198 -2.11 -11.74 7.88
C PRO A 198 -1.86 -12.94 8.79
N GLU A 199 -2.78 -13.21 9.73
CA GLU A 199 -2.68 -14.35 10.64
C GLU A 199 -2.74 -15.68 9.90
N ASN A 200 -3.57 -15.78 8.85
CA ASN A 200 -3.65 -16.97 8.02
C ASN A 200 -2.44 -17.12 7.08
N ILE A 201 -1.87 -16.01 6.61
CA ILE A 201 -0.58 -16.02 5.89
C ILE A 201 0.51 -16.60 6.80
N HIS A 202 0.63 -16.10 8.03
CA HIS A 202 1.63 -16.55 9.01
C HIS A 202 1.49 -18.03 9.37
N LYS A 203 0.27 -18.56 9.49
CA LYS A 203 0.05 -20.02 9.67
C LYS A 203 0.69 -20.88 8.58
N VAL A 204 0.90 -20.33 7.38
CA VAL A 204 1.55 -21.03 6.27
C VAL A 204 3.03 -20.69 6.19
N ILE A 205 3.40 -19.40 6.13
CA ILE A 205 4.80 -19.00 5.86
C ILE A 205 5.74 -19.29 7.03
N ASP A 206 5.25 -19.21 8.27
CA ASP A 206 6.03 -19.46 9.50
C ASP A 206 6.64 -20.87 9.47
N PRO A 207 5.84 -21.95 9.42
CA PRO A 207 6.39 -23.30 9.33
C PRO A 207 7.04 -23.62 7.98
N LEU A 208 6.63 -22.97 6.88
CA LEU A 208 7.14 -23.29 5.55
C LEU A 208 8.60 -22.86 5.36
N PHE A 209 8.97 -21.66 5.82
CA PHE A 209 10.35 -21.17 5.69
C PHE A 209 10.77 -20.13 6.73
N LEU A 210 9.85 -19.30 7.23
CA LEU A 210 10.23 -18.11 8.02
C LEU A 210 10.81 -18.48 9.39
N ASN A 211 10.30 -19.52 10.05
CA ASN A 211 10.86 -20.02 11.32
C ASN A 211 12.32 -20.47 11.15
N ALA A 212 12.59 -21.29 10.12
CA ALA A 212 13.93 -21.81 9.86
C ALA A 212 14.95 -20.70 9.54
N LEU A 213 14.54 -19.67 8.79
CA LEU A 213 15.37 -18.50 8.52
C LEU A 213 15.65 -17.69 9.80
N THR A 214 14.63 -17.49 10.62
CA THR A 214 14.73 -16.76 11.90
C THR A 214 15.66 -17.47 12.88
N ASP A 215 15.55 -18.80 12.98
CA ASP A 215 16.41 -19.64 13.80
C ASP A 215 17.87 -19.60 13.32
N GLU A 216 18.09 -19.64 12.00
CA GLU A 216 19.43 -19.53 11.40
C GLU A 216 20.08 -18.17 11.73
N LEU A 217 19.34 -17.07 11.56
CA LEU A 217 19.82 -15.73 11.91
C LEU A 217 20.17 -15.64 13.40
N THR A 218 19.28 -16.11 14.27
CA THR A 218 19.47 -16.13 15.72
C THR A 218 20.72 -16.93 16.10
N SER A 219 20.91 -18.09 15.46
CA SER A 219 22.11 -18.93 15.63
C SER A 219 23.39 -18.20 15.22
N ILE A 220 23.40 -17.46 14.10
CA ILE A 220 24.58 -16.70 13.65
C ILE A 220 24.94 -15.57 14.63
N ILE A 221 23.93 -14.84 15.12
CA ILE A 221 24.11 -13.71 16.04
C ILE A 221 24.62 -14.19 17.39
N ASN A 222 23.98 -15.22 17.95
CA ASN A 222 24.21 -15.66 19.32
C ASN A 222 25.32 -16.71 19.48
N LYS A 223 25.96 -17.16 18.38
CA LYS A 223 27.00 -18.19 18.45
C LYS A 223 28.18 -17.76 19.33
N PRO A 224 28.44 -18.45 20.46
CA PRO A 224 29.56 -18.12 21.34
C PRO A 224 30.89 -18.52 20.70
N GLY A 225 31.97 -17.83 21.09
CA GLY A 225 33.33 -18.15 20.63
C GLY A 225 33.61 -17.82 19.15
N VAL A 226 32.70 -17.13 18.44
CA VAL A 226 32.91 -16.70 17.05
C VAL A 226 33.43 -15.26 17.03
N GLY A 227 34.63 -15.07 16.48
CA GLY A 227 35.21 -13.74 16.28
C GLY A 227 34.43 -12.88 15.28
N ALA A 228 34.52 -11.55 15.42
CA ALA A 228 33.74 -10.57 14.66
C ALA A 228 33.82 -10.74 13.14
N VAL A 229 35.01 -11.03 12.60
CA VAL A 229 35.22 -11.24 11.15
C VAL A 229 34.43 -12.46 10.65
N LYS A 230 34.49 -13.58 11.37
CA LYS A 230 33.77 -14.79 11.00
C LYS A 230 32.25 -14.60 11.10
N ARG A 231 31.78 -13.88 12.11
CA ARG A 231 30.35 -13.53 12.25
C ARG A 231 29.87 -12.67 11.08
N ARG A 232 30.63 -11.64 10.71
CA ARG A 232 30.33 -10.79 9.53
C ARG A 232 30.24 -11.61 8.24
N ASN A 233 31.19 -12.52 8.02
CA ASN A 233 31.18 -13.39 6.83
C ASN A 233 29.97 -14.33 6.81
N ASN A 234 29.55 -14.86 7.96
CA ASN A 234 28.34 -15.68 8.07
C ASN A 234 27.08 -14.86 7.76
N LEU A 235 26.97 -13.64 8.30
CA LEU A 235 25.84 -12.74 8.00
C LEU A 235 25.79 -12.37 6.51
N LYS A 236 26.95 -12.15 5.86
CA LYS A 236 27.00 -11.89 4.42
C LYS A 236 26.46 -13.08 3.61
N ARG A 237 26.89 -14.31 3.94
CA ARG A 237 26.36 -15.52 3.29
C ARG A 237 24.86 -15.70 3.51
N TYR A 238 24.38 -15.41 4.71
CA TYR A 238 22.95 -15.46 5.03
C TYR A 238 22.16 -14.42 4.21
N HIS A 239 22.68 -13.20 4.09
CA HIS A 239 22.09 -12.16 3.23
C HIS A 239 22.07 -12.58 1.76
N ASP A 240 23.17 -13.13 1.23
CA ASP A 240 23.23 -13.61 -0.15
C ASP A 240 22.23 -14.76 -0.39
N LYS A 241 22.02 -15.64 0.60
CA LYS A 241 20.96 -16.66 0.58
C LYS A 241 19.57 -16.04 0.52
N LEU A 242 19.26 -15.07 1.39
CA LEU A 242 17.96 -14.39 1.40
C LEU A 242 17.67 -13.71 0.07
N ALA A 243 18.67 -13.02 -0.51
CA ALA A 243 18.55 -12.37 -1.82
C ALA A 243 18.33 -13.35 -2.98
N GLY A 244 18.69 -14.62 -2.81
CA GLY A 244 18.49 -15.69 -3.79
C GLY A 244 17.19 -16.47 -3.61
N LEU A 245 16.38 -16.19 -2.59
CA LEU A 245 15.10 -16.87 -2.41
C LEU A 245 14.07 -16.39 -3.43
N THR A 246 13.39 -17.35 -4.06
CA THR A 246 12.29 -17.10 -4.99
C THR A 246 11.00 -17.65 -4.39
N PHE A 247 9.99 -16.79 -4.27
CA PHE A 247 8.66 -17.17 -3.81
C PHE A 247 7.73 -17.22 -5.01
N PHE A 248 7.01 -18.32 -5.17
CA PHE A 248 6.04 -18.49 -6.24
C PHE A 248 4.64 -18.56 -5.63
N GLU A 249 3.80 -17.61 -6.02
CA GLU A 249 2.39 -17.60 -5.70
C GLU A 249 1.61 -17.79 -7.00
N ALA A 250 0.84 -18.88 -7.08
CA ALA A 250 0.01 -19.17 -8.24
C ALA A 250 -1.30 -18.38 -8.17
N PHE A 251 -1.26 -17.08 -8.45
CA PHE A 251 -2.47 -16.27 -8.62
C PHE A 251 -2.87 -16.21 -10.11
N ASN A 252 -4.16 -16.39 -10.41
CA ASN A 252 -4.68 -16.32 -11.77
C ASN A 252 -4.43 -14.91 -12.35
N PRO A 253 -3.67 -14.76 -13.45
CA PRO A 253 -2.96 -13.51 -13.81
C PRO A 253 -3.83 -12.33 -14.27
N THR A 254 -5.16 -12.42 -14.27
CA THR A 254 -5.99 -11.46 -15.01
C THR A 254 -6.42 -10.21 -14.25
N TRP A 255 -6.10 -10.02 -12.96
CA TRP A 255 -6.83 -9.00 -12.19
C TRP A 255 -6.01 -7.98 -11.38
N VAL A 256 -4.71 -8.18 -11.12
CA VAL A 256 -3.89 -7.17 -10.38
C VAL A 256 -2.47 -6.95 -10.96
N GLN A 257 -2.04 -7.68 -12.00
CA GLN A 257 -0.72 -7.47 -12.58
C GLN A 257 -0.76 -7.34 -14.10
N ASN A 258 -0.47 -6.14 -14.60
CA ASN A 258 0.27 -5.98 -15.85
C ASN A 258 1.52 -5.13 -15.57
N GLY A 259 2.63 -5.84 -15.38
CA GLY A 259 3.99 -5.30 -15.28
C GLY A 259 4.96 -6.47 -15.39
N GLY A 260 5.32 -6.82 -16.63
CA GLY A 260 5.84 -8.13 -17.00
C GLY A 260 7.16 -8.58 -16.37
N ALA A 261 7.20 -9.86 -16.00
CA ALA A 261 8.30 -10.84 -16.12
C ALA A 261 7.70 -12.17 -15.59
N LEU A 262 7.69 -13.34 -16.25
CA LEU A 262 8.57 -13.92 -17.24
C LEU A 262 7.77 -14.46 -18.43
N ALA A 263 8.18 -14.08 -19.64
CA ALA A 263 8.11 -15.01 -20.76
C ALA A 263 9.19 -16.08 -20.55
N LEU A 264 8.81 -17.30 -20.17
CA LEU A 264 9.65 -18.48 -20.32
C LEU A 264 9.04 -19.37 -21.39
N ALA A 265 9.67 -19.31 -22.57
CA ALA A 265 9.92 -20.38 -23.52
C ALA A 265 8.81 -21.44 -23.75
N THR A 266 8.21 -21.36 -24.94
CA THR A 266 8.34 -22.42 -25.97
C THR A 266 8.44 -21.77 -27.34
#